data_AF-A0A942KXU4-F1
#
_entry.id   AF-A0A942KXU4-F1
#
_cell.length_a   1.000
_cell.length_b   1.000
_cell.length_c   1.000
_cell.angle_alpha   90.00
_cell.angle_beta   90.00
_cell.angle_gamma   90.00
#
_symmetry.space_group_name_H-M   'P 1'
#
loop_
_entity.id
_entity.type
_entity.pdbx_description
1 polymer ?
#
loop_
_entity_poly.entity_id
_entity_poly.type
_entity_poly.pdbx_seq_one_letter_code
_entity_poly.pdbx_strand_id
1 'polypeptide(L)'
;MLTRMRLVKGIAALLYVGPLIAGLCGFGWSMVFSFTAIFVVWLMVLRPEQWPETPAEWLTAQAWLSALAQLLSQLLLVGVLFGIGRGLGGLAGIGTVALDPLVPLSVSFLAIPLCRMLWDAREAASQGYFLDDEAEAAHSGNAAGAAANAIIPLLNLPDTAPDATVTAAVADALDVPAAELRLNALTAALAKPSRSHDALRRALVFWATEPEIVAPGQVAESMAKAFDIANGNLDLLRLYVPRAMALIAAFPSRASDFPAPDQLRAVAESLPASDLPAHVQADLSDGLRALARSVEAALGPRAVSVVPETPLHAKSTPRTA
;
A
#
# COMPACT_ATOMS: atom_id res chain seq x y z
N MET A 1 -18.28 3.16 3.39
CA MET A 1 -17.29 4.01 2.70
C MET A 1 -16.80 3.44 1.36
N LEU A 2 -16.53 2.12 1.25
CA LEU A 2 -16.11 1.46 0.00
C LEU A 2 -16.94 1.78 -1.26
N THR A 3 -18.28 1.82 -1.15
CA THR A 3 -19.17 2.11 -2.29
C THR A 3 -19.05 3.56 -2.77
N ARG A 4 -18.83 4.51 -1.84
CA ARG A 4 -18.66 5.94 -2.14
C ARG A 4 -17.29 6.20 -2.81
N MET A 5 -16.25 5.51 -2.35
CA MET A 5 -14.92 5.50 -2.98
C MET A 5 -14.92 4.94 -4.41
N ARG A 6 -15.60 3.82 -4.63
CA ARG A 6 -15.73 3.23 -5.99
C ARG A 6 -16.49 4.16 -6.94
N LEU A 7 -17.50 4.87 -6.44
CA LEU A 7 -18.22 5.89 -7.20
C LEU A 7 -17.32 7.08 -7.56
N VAL A 8 -16.51 7.57 -6.62
CA VAL A 8 -15.55 8.67 -6.87
C VAL A 8 -14.47 8.25 -7.88
N LYS A 9 -13.94 7.03 -7.78
CA LYS A 9 -13.01 6.46 -8.77
C LYS A 9 -13.67 6.34 -10.16
N GLY A 10 -14.94 5.94 -10.21
CA GLY A 10 -15.73 5.90 -11.44
C GLY A 10 -15.97 7.28 -12.07
N ILE A 11 -16.23 8.31 -11.25
CA ILE A 11 -16.44 9.69 -11.74
C ILE A 11 -15.10 10.32 -12.16
N ALA A 12 -14.00 10.04 -11.45
CA ALA A 12 -12.66 10.44 -11.88
C ALA A 12 -12.27 9.77 -13.20
N ALA A 13 -12.71 8.52 -13.45
CA ALA A 13 -12.51 7.86 -14.74
C ALA A 13 -13.19 8.63 -15.89
N LEU A 14 -14.36 9.23 -15.64
CA LEU A 14 -15.09 10.05 -16.62
C LEU A 14 -14.27 11.24 -17.14
N LEU A 15 -13.40 11.82 -16.29
CA LEU A 15 -12.51 12.91 -16.66
C LEU A 15 -11.55 12.48 -17.79
N TYR A 16 -11.02 11.26 -17.70
CA TYR A 16 -10.07 10.70 -18.68
C TYR A 16 -10.76 10.14 -19.94
N VAL A 17 -12.04 9.80 -19.86
CA VAL A 17 -12.82 9.26 -20.98
C VAL A 17 -13.02 10.30 -22.09
N GLY A 18 -13.24 11.58 -21.76
CA GLY A 18 -13.42 12.63 -22.76
C GLY A 18 -12.25 12.80 -23.75
N PRO A 19 -10.99 13.02 -23.30
CA PRO A 19 -9.85 13.14 -24.23
C PRO A 19 -9.59 11.85 -25.01
N LEU A 20 -9.88 10.67 -24.44
CA LEU A 20 -9.75 9.40 -25.12
C LEU A 20 -10.80 9.24 -26.26
N ILE A 21 -12.07 9.58 -26.01
CA ILE A 21 -13.12 9.61 -27.03
C ILE A 21 -12.77 10.64 -28.11
N ALA A 22 -12.28 11.82 -27.71
CA ALA A 22 -11.90 12.84 -28.66
C ALA A 22 -10.74 12.38 -29.59
N GLY A 23 -9.77 11.66 -29.03
CA GLY A 23 -8.73 10.99 -29.81
C GLY A 23 -9.32 9.94 -30.76
N LEU A 24 -10.22 9.09 -30.26
CA LEU A 24 -10.88 8.01 -31.01
C LEU A 24 -11.65 8.53 -32.23
N CYS A 25 -12.34 9.65 -32.09
CA CYS A 25 -13.10 10.31 -33.16
C CYS A 25 -12.23 11.17 -34.07
N GLY A 26 -10.91 11.21 -33.86
CA GLY A 26 -9.97 11.87 -34.76
C GLY A 26 -10.01 13.40 -34.72
N PHE A 27 -10.51 14.02 -33.65
CA PHE A 27 -10.54 15.48 -33.51
C PHE A 27 -9.14 16.12 -33.60
N GLY A 28 -9.10 17.44 -33.79
CA GLY A 28 -7.86 18.20 -33.91
C GLY A 28 -7.09 18.34 -32.60
N TRP A 29 -5.77 18.49 -32.69
CA TRP A 29 -4.87 18.70 -31.54
C TRP A 29 -5.19 19.95 -30.73
N SER A 30 -5.94 20.92 -31.27
CA SER A 30 -6.43 22.08 -30.53
C SER A 30 -7.32 21.69 -29.34
N MET A 31 -8.01 20.55 -29.39
CA MET A 31 -8.84 20.09 -28.26
C MET A 31 -8.01 19.71 -27.04
N VAL A 32 -6.73 19.35 -27.20
CA VAL A 32 -5.84 19.05 -26.07
C VAL A 32 -5.78 20.25 -25.13
N PHE A 33 -5.69 21.48 -25.63
CA PHE A 33 -5.67 22.67 -24.76
C PHE A 33 -6.97 22.83 -23.97
N SER A 34 -8.11 22.49 -24.57
CA SER A 34 -9.41 22.56 -23.89
C SER A 34 -9.52 21.53 -22.77
N PHE A 35 -9.08 20.29 -23.01
CA PHE A 35 -9.03 19.26 -21.98
C PHE A 35 -8.00 19.58 -20.89
N THR A 36 -6.82 20.10 -21.25
CA THR A 36 -5.83 20.54 -20.26
C THR A 36 -6.40 21.62 -19.35
N ALA A 37 -7.14 22.59 -19.88
CA ALA A 37 -7.80 23.60 -19.05
C ALA A 37 -8.81 22.97 -18.07
N ILE A 38 -9.62 22.01 -18.53
CA ILE A 38 -10.57 21.27 -17.67
C ILE A 38 -9.82 20.51 -16.56
N PHE A 39 -8.71 19.85 -16.88
CA PHE A 39 -7.89 19.10 -15.92
C PHE A 39 -7.21 20.02 -14.90
N VAL A 40 -6.73 21.19 -15.33
CA VAL A 40 -6.15 22.19 -14.42
C VAL A 40 -7.21 22.73 -13.47
N VAL A 41 -8.40 23.09 -13.96
CA VAL A 41 -9.52 23.52 -13.12
C VAL A 41 -9.92 22.41 -12.14
N TRP A 42 -9.98 21.17 -12.61
CA TRP A 42 -10.24 20.01 -11.76
C TRP A 42 -9.19 19.86 -10.65
N LEU A 43 -7.90 20.03 -10.97
CA LEU A 43 -6.81 19.94 -10.00
C LEU A 43 -6.86 21.09 -8.99
N MET A 44 -7.17 22.31 -9.43
CA MET A 44 -7.44 23.44 -8.52
C MET A 44 -8.62 23.18 -7.57
N VAL A 45 -9.66 22.48 -8.04
CA VAL A 45 -10.86 22.18 -7.25
C VAL A 45 -10.60 21.06 -6.23
N LEU A 46 -9.86 20.03 -6.62
CA LEU A 46 -9.58 18.88 -5.76
C LEU A 46 -8.40 19.09 -4.82
N ARG A 47 -7.40 19.86 -5.24
CA ARG A 47 -6.14 20.06 -4.52
C ARG A 47 -5.82 21.54 -4.36
N PRO A 48 -6.70 22.32 -3.70
CA PRO A 48 -6.46 23.74 -3.50
C PRO A 48 -5.11 24.02 -2.82
N GLU A 49 -4.61 23.11 -1.97
CA GLU A 49 -3.32 23.21 -1.27
C GLU A 49 -2.09 23.18 -2.19
N GLN A 50 -2.21 22.66 -3.42
CA GLN A 50 -1.12 22.64 -4.39
C GLN A 50 -0.99 23.96 -5.16
N TRP A 51 -1.90 24.89 -4.91
CA TRP A 51 -1.96 26.20 -5.55
C TRP A 51 -1.72 27.31 -4.53
N PRO A 52 -1.10 28.43 -4.93
CA PRO A 52 -0.89 29.54 -4.01
C PRO A 52 -2.22 30.11 -3.51
N GLU A 53 -2.38 30.17 -2.19
CA GLU A 53 -3.64 30.60 -1.55
C GLU A 53 -3.74 32.12 -1.50
N THR A 54 -2.59 32.81 -1.45
CA THR A 54 -2.53 34.27 -1.36
C THR A 54 -1.99 34.90 -2.65
N PRO A 55 -2.48 36.11 -3.03
CA PRO A 55 -1.95 36.83 -4.20
C PRO A 55 -0.45 37.14 -4.12
N ALA A 56 0.11 37.21 -2.91
CA ALA A 56 1.53 37.47 -2.69
C ALA A 56 2.40 36.24 -3.03
N GLU A 57 1.93 35.03 -2.79
CA GLU A 57 2.66 33.80 -3.11
C GLU A 57 2.80 33.59 -4.63
N TRP A 58 1.83 34.06 -5.41
CA TRP A 58 1.91 34.08 -6.88
C TRP A 58 3.06 34.95 -7.42
N LEU A 59 3.67 35.80 -6.60
CA LEU A 59 4.83 36.59 -6.98
C LEU A 59 6.16 35.83 -6.78
N THR A 60 6.12 34.64 -6.19
CA THR A 60 7.31 33.83 -5.94
C THR A 60 7.68 32.98 -7.16
N ALA A 61 8.98 32.90 -7.47
CA ALA A 61 9.47 32.05 -8.57
C ALA A 61 9.15 30.57 -8.35
N GLN A 62 9.10 30.12 -7.10
CA GLN A 62 8.78 28.75 -6.74
C GLN A 62 7.33 28.39 -7.09
N ALA A 63 6.36 29.27 -6.81
CA ALA A 63 4.96 29.07 -7.16
C ALA A 63 4.74 28.99 -8.68
N TRP A 64 5.47 29.80 -9.46
CA TRP A 64 5.43 29.71 -10.92
C TRP A 64 6.01 28.40 -11.43
N LEU A 65 7.10 27.92 -10.84
CA LEU A 65 7.72 26.66 -11.24
C LEU A 65 6.81 25.47 -10.94
N SER A 66 6.16 25.44 -9.78
CA SER A 66 5.22 24.37 -9.42
C SER A 66 3.97 24.40 -10.30
N ALA A 67 3.37 25.57 -10.52
CA ALA A 67 2.21 25.72 -11.42
C ALA A 67 2.55 25.30 -12.86
N LEU A 68 3.74 25.68 -13.35
CA LEU A 68 4.21 25.27 -14.67
C LEU A 68 4.41 23.75 -14.76
N ALA A 69 5.04 23.14 -13.74
CA ALA A 69 5.22 21.69 -13.69
C ALA A 69 3.88 20.94 -13.68
N GLN A 70 2.91 21.42 -12.92
CA GLN A 70 1.55 20.86 -12.90
C GLN A 70 0.88 21.00 -14.26
N LEU A 71 0.93 22.18 -14.89
CA LEU A 71 0.37 22.42 -16.22
C LEU A 71 0.99 21.50 -17.28
N LEU A 72 2.32 21.37 -17.28
CA LEU A 72 3.04 20.50 -18.22
C LEU A 72 2.69 19.02 -18.00
N SER A 73 2.54 18.60 -16.74
CA SER A 73 2.09 17.25 -16.41
C SER A 73 0.67 16.98 -16.92
N GLN A 74 -0.26 17.93 -16.75
CA GLN A 74 -1.61 17.80 -17.30
C GLN A 74 -1.60 17.76 -18.84
N LEU A 75 -0.81 18.62 -19.47
CA LEU A 75 -0.67 18.65 -20.93
C LEU A 75 -0.13 17.32 -21.47
N LEU A 76 0.88 16.75 -20.80
CA LEU A 76 1.44 15.45 -21.15
C LEU A 76 0.40 14.34 -20.99
N LEU A 77 -0.29 14.28 -19.85
CA LEU A 77 -1.31 13.27 -19.57
C LEU A 77 -2.45 13.31 -20.60
N VAL A 78 -3.00 14.49 -20.86
CA VAL A 78 -4.06 14.68 -21.86
C VAL A 78 -3.55 14.31 -23.25
N GLY A 79 -2.33 14.70 -23.60
CA GLY A 79 -1.70 14.34 -24.87
C GLY A 79 -1.56 12.83 -25.06
N VAL A 80 -1.16 12.10 -24.01
CA VAL A 80 -1.07 10.64 -24.02
C VAL A 80 -2.44 10.00 -24.20
N LEU A 81 -3.46 10.42 -23.44
CA LEU A 81 -4.82 9.88 -23.55
C LEU A 81 -5.41 10.12 -24.94
N PHE A 82 -5.20 11.32 -25.48
CA PHE A 82 -5.62 11.70 -26.81
C PHE A 82 -4.89 10.86 -27.89
N GLY A 83 -3.59 10.65 -27.73
CA GLY A 83 -2.77 9.80 -28.60
C GLY A 83 -3.21 8.34 -28.59
N ILE A 84 -3.50 7.78 -27.41
CA ILE A 84 -4.02 6.42 -27.25
C ILE A 84 -5.37 6.29 -27.95
N GLY A 85 -6.30 7.21 -27.68
CA GLY A 85 -7.60 7.25 -28.34
C GLY A 85 -7.45 7.27 -29.86
N ARG A 86 -6.57 8.13 -30.37
CA ARG A 86 -6.30 8.25 -31.81
C ARG A 86 -5.69 6.98 -32.41
N GLY A 87 -4.78 6.32 -31.69
CA GLY A 87 -4.21 5.03 -32.09
C GLY A 87 -5.27 3.93 -32.18
N LEU A 88 -6.14 3.84 -31.17
CA LEU A 88 -7.26 2.89 -31.17
C LEU A 88 -8.27 3.19 -32.29
N GLY A 89 -8.60 4.46 -32.52
CA GLY A 89 -9.54 4.87 -33.56
C GLY A 89 -9.03 4.59 -34.96
N GLY A 90 -7.72 4.74 -35.16
CA GLY A 90 -7.02 4.35 -36.40
C GLY A 90 -7.04 2.84 -36.63
N LEU A 91 -6.71 2.03 -35.61
CA LEU A 91 -6.72 0.56 -35.70
C LEU A 91 -8.12 -0.01 -35.91
N ALA A 92 -9.12 0.55 -35.25
CA ALA A 92 -10.50 0.10 -35.34
C ALA A 92 -11.24 0.61 -36.61
N GLY A 93 -10.58 1.44 -37.43
CA GLY A 93 -11.20 2.04 -38.62
C GLY A 93 -12.37 2.99 -38.30
N ILE A 94 -12.46 3.46 -37.05
CA ILE A 94 -13.55 4.31 -36.56
C ILE A 94 -13.49 5.71 -37.21
N GLY A 95 -12.30 6.14 -37.65
CA GLY A 95 -12.11 7.36 -38.44
C GLY A 95 -12.66 8.62 -37.76
N THR A 96 -13.05 9.62 -38.56
CA THR A 96 -13.71 10.84 -38.07
C THR A 96 -15.20 10.60 -37.90
N VAL A 97 -15.59 10.07 -36.74
CA VAL A 97 -17.00 10.03 -36.37
C VAL A 97 -17.50 11.46 -36.17
N ALA A 98 -18.62 11.80 -36.80
CA ALA A 98 -19.28 13.10 -36.66
C ALA A 98 -19.96 13.23 -35.29
N LEU A 99 -19.16 13.25 -34.24
CA LEU A 99 -19.59 13.67 -32.91
C LEU A 99 -19.45 15.19 -32.81
N ASP A 100 -20.36 15.81 -32.07
CA ASP A 100 -20.19 17.20 -31.68
C ASP A 100 -19.00 17.29 -30.71
N PRO A 101 -17.99 18.16 -30.95
CA PRO A 101 -16.87 18.38 -30.04
C PRO A 101 -17.29 18.66 -28.60
N LEU A 102 -18.49 19.21 -28.39
CA LEU A 102 -19.04 19.48 -27.06
C LEU A 102 -19.31 18.19 -26.28
N VAL A 103 -19.59 17.06 -26.92
CA VAL A 103 -19.90 15.80 -26.22
C VAL A 103 -18.73 15.31 -25.36
N PRO A 104 -17.52 15.06 -25.90
CA PRO A 104 -16.40 14.60 -25.07
C PRO A 104 -15.95 15.65 -24.05
N LEU A 105 -16.07 16.96 -24.38
CA LEU A 105 -15.81 18.04 -23.43
C LEU A 105 -16.80 18.03 -22.27
N SER A 106 -18.09 17.84 -22.56
CA SER A 106 -19.16 17.78 -21.56
C SER A 106 -18.95 16.60 -20.63
N VAL A 107 -18.55 15.43 -21.15
CA VAL A 107 -18.25 14.25 -20.33
C VAL A 107 -17.14 14.53 -19.32
N SER A 108 -16.01 15.10 -19.76
CA SER A 108 -14.93 15.47 -18.84
C SER A 108 -15.32 16.61 -17.90
N PHE A 109 -16.06 17.61 -18.37
CA PHE A 109 -16.46 18.75 -17.55
C PHE A 109 -17.47 18.37 -16.46
N LEU A 110 -18.45 17.50 -16.76
CA LEU A 110 -19.45 17.03 -15.79
C LEU A 110 -18.82 16.23 -14.64
N ALA A 111 -17.64 15.65 -14.86
CA ALA A 111 -16.89 14.97 -13.80
C ALA A 111 -16.53 15.92 -12.64
N ILE A 112 -16.33 17.22 -12.90
CA ILE A 112 -15.96 18.21 -11.88
C ILE A 112 -17.08 18.42 -10.84
N PRO A 113 -18.30 18.84 -11.21
CA PRO A 113 -19.39 19.02 -10.24
C PRO A 113 -19.86 17.69 -9.63
N LEU A 114 -19.82 16.59 -10.39
CA LEU A 114 -20.19 15.26 -9.86
C LEU A 114 -19.19 14.79 -8.81
N CYS A 115 -17.89 14.98 -9.03
CA CYS A 115 -16.88 14.70 -8.01
C CYS A 115 -17.15 15.55 -6.77
N ARG A 116 -17.38 16.86 -6.92
CA ARG A 116 -17.61 17.77 -5.77
C ARG A 116 -18.92 17.49 -5.02
N MET A 117 -19.95 16.96 -5.69
CA MET A 117 -21.21 16.58 -5.03
C MET A 117 -21.07 15.28 -4.22
N LEU A 118 -20.24 14.34 -4.70
CA LEU A 118 -19.99 13.08 -3.98
C LEU A 118 -18.85 13.18 -2.96
N TRP A 119 -17.94 14.15 -3.14
CA TRP A 119 -16.70 14.36 -2.38
C TRP A 119 -16.63 15.77 -1.79
N ASP A 120 -16.65 15.87 -0.45
CA ASP A 120 -16.29 17.11 0.23
C ASP A 120 -14.82 17.03 0.67
N ALA A 121 -13.94 17.78 0.00
CA ALA A 121 -12.51 17.75 0.24
C ALA A 121 -12.13 18.17 1.67
N ARG A 122 -12.92 19.05 2.31
CA ARG A 122 -12.69 19.45 3.71
C ARG A 122 -13.14 18.38 4.70
N GLU A 123 -14.26 17.72 4.44
CA GLU A 123 -14.74 16.65 5.29
C GLU A 123 -13.86 15.39 5.16
N ALA A 124 -13.42 15.07 3.94
CA ALA A 124 -12.46 13.99 3.69
C ALA A 124 -11.08 14.27 4.30
N ALA A 125 -10.59 15.51 4.23
CA ALA A 125 -9.37 15.93 4.93
C ALA A 125 -9.51 15.84 6.46
N SER A 126 -10.69 16.18 7.00
CA SER A 126 -10.97 16.04 8.44
C SER A 126 -11.11 14.58 8.91
N GLN A 127 -11.41 13.67 7.98
CA GLN A 127 -11.50 12.22 8.20
C GLN A 127 -10.23 11.47 7.75
N GLY A 128 -9.18 12.20 7.34
CA GLY A 128 -7.88 11.64 7.00
C GLY A 128 -7.86 10.78 5.72
N TYR A 129 -8.70 11.09 4.74
CA TYR A 129 -8.74 10.39 3.46
C TYR A 129 -8.43 11.37 2.31
N PHE A 130 -7.24 11.30 1.74
CA PHE A 130 -6.86 12.03 0.55
C PHE A 130 -6.70 11.08 -0.64
N LEU A 131 -7.16 11.49 -1.82
CA LEU A 131 -6.98 10.73 -3.07
C LEU A 131 -5.51 10.60 -3.47
N ASP A 132 -4.63 11.39 -2.85
CA ASP A 132 -3.16 11.25 -2.93
C ASP A 132 -2.58 10.21 -1.99
N ASP A 133 -3.27 9.77 -0.94
CA ASP A 133 -2.67 8.83 0.02
C ASP A 133 -2.36 7.46 -0.63
N GLU A 134 -2.96 7.12 -1.78
CA GLU A 134 -2.59 5.93 -2.57
C GLU A 134 -1.43 6.17 -3.55
N ALA A 135 -1.17 7.42 -3.98
CA ALA A 135 -0.12 7.77 -4.95
C ALA A 135 1.13 8.40 -4.31
N GLU A 136 0.97 9.07 -3.18
CA GLU A 136 1.98 9.77 -2.39
C GLU A 136 2.52 8.89 -1.25
N ALA A 137 1.73 7.91 -0.74
CA ALA A 137 2.29 6.82 0.09
C ALA A 137 3.31 5.96 -0.68
N ALA A 138 3.31 6.02 -2.01
CA ALA A 138 4.35 5.41 -2.82
C ALA A 138 5.65 6.24 -2.87
N HIS A 139 5.71 7.51 -2.42
CA HIS A 139 6.86 8.39 -2.74
C HIS A 139 7.36 9.47 -1.75
N SER A 140 6.77 9.78 -0.58
CA SER A 140 7.39 10.83 0.27
C SER A 140 7.21 10.71 1.80
N GLY A 141 8.18 11.27 2.54
CA GLY A 141 8.37 11.16 4.00
C GLY A 141 7.23 11.69 4.90
N ASN A 142 6.11 12.17 4.34
CA ASN A 142 4.92 12.55 5.11
C ASN A 142 4.07 11.33 5.52
N ALA A 143 4.17 10.20 4.80
CA ALA A 143 3.45 8.97 5.09
C ALA A 143 3.87 8.35 6.45
N ALA A 144 5.16 8.45 6.79
CA ALA A 144 5.66 8.04 8.10
C ALA A 144 5.09 8.91 9.24
N GLY A 145 4.92 10.21 9.00
CA GLY A 145 4.31 11.14 9.96
C GLY A 145 2.82 10.85 10.18
N ALA A 146 2.08 10.59 9.10
CA ALA A 146 0.67 10.19 9.18
C ALA A 146 0.50 8.83 9.88
N ALA A 147 1.34 7.84 9.57
CA ALA A 147 1.35 6.56 10.25
C ALA A 147 1.68 6.71 11.75
N ALA A 148 2.65 7.55 12.10
CA ALA A 148 3.00 7.85 13.48
C ALA A 148 1.83 8.53 14.23
N ASN A 149 1.09 9.43 13.59
CA ASN A 149 -0.09 10.05 14.20
C ASN A 149 -1.25 9.06 14.39
N ALA A 150 -1.47 8.18 13.41
CA ALA A 150 -2.55 7.20 13.45
C ALA A 150 -2.40 6.15 14.57
N ILE A 151 -1.18 5.90 15.04
CA ILE A 151 -0.91 4.94 16.12
C ILE A 151 -0.97 5.57 17.52
N ILE A 152 -1.06 6.90 17.64
CA ILE A 152 -1.13 7.61 18.93
C ILE A 152 -2.29 7.10 19.81
N PRO A 153 -3.51 6.88 19.29
CA PRO A 153 -4.59 6.32 20.09
C PRO A 153 -4.25 4.95 20.70
N LEU A 154 -3.57 4.07 19.95
CA LEU A 154 -3.11 2.78 20.46
C LEU A 154 -2.10 2.93 21.59
N LEU A 155 -1.12 3.83 21.41
CA LEU A 155 -0.10 4.12 22.41
C LEU A 155 -0.66 4.81 23.68
N ASN A 156 -1.86 5.37 23.59
CA ASN A 156 -2.55 6.00 24.73
C ASN A 156 -3.52 5.04 25.44
N LEU A 157 -3.70 3.81 24.95
CA LEU A 157 -4.49 2.81 25.66
C LEU A 157 -3.81 2.45 27.00
N PRO A 158 -4.59 2.33 28.09
CA PRO A 158 -4.04 1.90 29.36
C PRO A 158 -3.62 0.43 29.29
N ASP A 159 -2.56 0.03 30.01
CA ASP A 159 -2.13 -1.37 30.10
C ASP A 159 -3.19 -2.29 30.72
N THR A 160 -4.12 -1.72 31.49
CA THR A 160 -5.27 -2.43 32.08
C THR A 160 -6.47 -2.52 31.14
N ALA A 161 -6.35 -2.03 29.91
CA ALA A 161 -7.40 -2.16 28.91
C ALA A 161 -7.71 -3.65 28.66
N PRO A 162 -8.99 -4.04 28.56
CA PRO A 162 -9.34 -5.43 28.24
C PRO A 162 -8.73 -5.86 26.91
N ASP A 163 -8.17 -7.08 26.86
CA ASP A 163 -7.53 -7.64 25.66
C ASP A 163 -8.45 -7.52 24.42
N ALA A 164 -9.75 -7.78 24.58
CA ALA A 164 -10.72 -7.63 23.48
C ALA A 164 -10.78 -6.20 22.91
N THR A 165 -10.70 -5.18 23.76
CA THR A 165 -10.69 -3.77 23.36
C THR A 165 -9.39 -3.42 22.63
N VAL A 166 -8.26 -3.90 23.12
CA VAL A 166 -6.95 -3.66 22.51
C VAL A 166 -6.85 -4.38 21.16
N THR A 167 -7.30 -5.64 21.07
CA THR A 167 -7.35 -6.38 19.80
C THR A 167 -8.24 -5.69 18.76
N ALA A 168 -9.43 -5.21 19.16
CA ALA A 168 -10.30 -4.48 18.26
C ALA A 168 -9.65 -3.17 17.78
N ALA A 169 -8.99 -2.44 18.68
CA ALA A 169 -8.29 -1.21 18.32
C ALA A 169 -7.10 -1.46 17.39
N VAL A 170 -6.32 -2.54 17.62
CA VAL A 170 -5.22 -2.95 16.74
C VAL A 170 -5.74 -3.32 15.36
N ALA A 171 -6.84 -4.08 15.28
CA ALA A 171 -7.47 -4.44 14.02
C ALA A 171 -7.94 -3.18 13.28
N ASP A 172 -8.64 -2.25 13.94
CA ASP A 172 -9.09 -0.99 13.32
C ASP A 172 -7.93 -0.12 12.84
N ALA A 173 -6.83 -0.08 13.60
CA ALA A 173 -5.64 0.69 13.25
C ALA A 173 -4.79 0.06 12.13
N LEU A 174 -4.84 -1.27 11.96
CA LEU A 174 -3.98 -1.98 11.00
C LEU A 174 -4.73 -2.62 9.82
N ASP A 175 -6.06 -2.68 9.84
CA ASP A 175 -6.91 -3.12 8.70
C ASP A 175 -7.09 -1.98 7.69
N VAL A 176 -5.96 -1.45 7.21
CA VAL A 176 -5.92 -0.33 6.27
C VAL A 176 -4.87 -0.57 5.17
N PRO A 177 -5.03 0.06 3.99
CA PRO A 177 -3.92 0.24 3.07
C PRO A 177 -2.73 0.91 3.79
N ALA A 178 -1.51 0.42 3.59
CA ALA A 178 -0.29 0.85 4.28
C ALA A 178 -0.17 0.45 5.78
N ALA A 179 -0.79 -0.65 6.19
CA ALA A 179 -0.59 -1.26 7.52
C ALA A 179 0.89 -1.45 7.89
N GLU A 180 1.77 -1.71 6.91
CA GLU A 180 3.22 -1.83 7.09
C GLU A 180 3.84 -0.57 7.72
N LEU A 181 3.48 0.63 7.25
CA LEU A 181 4.02 1.89 7.80
C LEU A 181 3.57 2.11 9.25
N ARG A 182 2.33 1.74 9.58
CA ARG A 182 1.81 1.82 10.95
C ARG A 182 2.47 0.80 11.86
N LEU A 183 2.69 -0.43 11.38
CA LEU A 183 3.41 -1.46 12.11
C LEU A 183 4.88 -1.07 12.37
N ASN A 184 5.54 -0.46 11.38
CA ASN A 184 6.89 0.08 11.53
C ASN A 184 6.94 1.20 12.58
N ALA A 185 5.98 2.13 12.54
CA ALA A 185 5.87 3.18 13.54
C ALA A 185 5.61 2.62 14.95
N LEU A 186 4.74 1.60 15.08
CA LEU A 186 4.46 0.93 16.35
C LEU A 186 5.70 0.22 16.89
N THR A 187 6.40 -0.52 16.05
CA THR A 187 7.63 -1.22 16.42
C THR A 187 8.69 -0.22 16.91
N ALA A 188 8.87 0.89 16.19
CA ALA A 188 9.80 1.96 16.59
C ALA A 188 9.40 2.67 17.88
N ALA A 189 8.10 2.90 18.11
CA ALA A 189 7.59 3.49 19.33
C ALA A 189 7.77 2.56 20.54
N LEU A 190 7.49 1.27 20.35
CA LEU A 190 7.61 0.23 21.37
C LEU A 190 9.06 -0.18 21.65
N ALA A 191 10.02 0.17 20.78
CA ALA A 191 11.45 -0.01 21.09
C ALA A 191 11.93 0.91 22.23
N LYS A 192 11.19 2.00 22.56
CA LYS A 192 11.58 2.94 23.61
C LYS A 192 11.24 2.37 25.01
N PRO A 193 12.19 2.38 25.97
CA PRO A 193 12.04 1.72 27.27
C PRO A 193 11.15 2.48 28.28
N SER A 194 10.53 3.60 27.90
CA SER A 194 9.94 4.55 28.85
C SER A 194 8.47 4.31 29.23
N ARG A 195 7.78 3.32 28.65
CA ARG A 195 6.40 2.93 29.02
C ARG A 195 6.16 1.43 28.83
N SER A 196 5.48 0.79 29.78
CA SER A 196 4.88 -0.52 29.60
C SER A 196 3.70 -0.40 28.63
N HIS A 197 3.57 -1.40 27.74
CA HIS A 197 2.55 -1.48 26.70
C HIS A 197 2.15 -2.95 26.53
N ASP A 198 1.99 -3.68 27.62
CA ASP A 198 2.00 -5.15 27.62
C ASP A 198 0.78 -5.73 26.90
N ALA A 199 -0.40 -5.16 27.13
CA ALA A 199 -1.63 -5.55 26.44
C ALA A 199 -1.53 -5.26 24.93
N LEU A 200 -0.96 -4.11 24.55
CA LEU A 200 -0.76 -3.71 23.15
C LEU A 200 0.25 -4.63 22.45
N ARG A 201 1.39 -4.92 23.08
CA ARG A 201 2.39 -5.85 22.53
C ARG A 201 1.80 -7.24 22.32
N ARG A 202 1.02 -7.75 23.29
CA ARG A 202 0.32 -9.03 23.15
C ARG A 202 -0.63 -9.04 21.97
N ALA A 203 -1.47 -8.02 21.85
CA ALA A 203 -2.42 -7.89 20.74
C ALA A 203 -1.71 -7.80 19.37
N LEU A 204 -0.59 -7.07 19.29
CA LEU A 204 0.22 -6.97 18.07
C LEU A 204 0.88 -8.29 17.69
N VAL A 205 1.42 -9.04 18.67
CA VAL A 205 1.96 -10.38 18.41
C VAL A 205 0.86 -11.31 17.89
N PHE A 206 -0.35 -11.28 18.45
CA PHE A 206 -1.47 -12.05 17.93
C PHE A 206 -1.80 -11.67 16.49
N TRP A 207 -2.08 -10.38 16.24
CA TRP A 207 -2.47 -9.88 14.93
C TRP A 207 -1.43 -10.20 13.85
N ALA A 208 -0.15 -9.92 14.11
CA ALA A 208 0.92 -10.11 13.14
C ALA A 208 1.22 -11.59 12.85
N THR A 209 0.78 -12.50 13.72
CA THR A 209 0.93 -13.94 13.57
C THR A 209 -0.40 -14.63 13.20
N GLU A 210 -1.41 -13.89 12.75
CA GLU A 210 -2.62 -14.48 12.19
C GLU A 210 -2.36 -15.00 10.76
N PRO A 211 -2.84 -16.20 10.39
CA PRO A 211 -2.68 -16.74 9.05
C PRO A 211 -3.23 -15.81 7.95
N GLU A 212 -4.29 -15.06 8.26
CA GLU A 212 -4.90 -14.09 7.35
C GLU A 212 -3.99 -12.90 7.03
N ILE A 213 -3.03 -12.58 7.91
CA ILE A 213 -2.04 -11.52 7.68
C ILE A 213 -0.82 -12.08 6.94
N VAL A 214 -0.34 -13.26 7.37
CA VAL A 214 0.91 -13.85 6.88
C VAL A 214 0.77 -14.51 5.52
N ALA A 215 -0.33 -15.24 5.27
CA ALA A 215 -0.51 -15.98 4.01
C ALA A 215 -0.56 -15.05 2.78
N PRO A 216 -1.33 -13.94 2.79
CA PRO A 216 -1.34 -12.99 1.68
C PRO A 216 -0.01 -12.24 1.53
N GLY A 217 0.75 -12.07 2.61
CA GLY A 217 2.02 -11.32 2.63
C GLY A 217 1.86 -9.87 2.18
N GLN A 218 0.73 -9.26 2.54
CA GLN A 218 0.44 -7.85 2.24
C GLN A 218 1.17 -6.89 3.19
N VAL A 219 1.58 -7.39 4.35
CA VAL A 219 2.35 -6.65 5.35
C VAL A 219 3.73 -7.30 5.45
N ALA A 220 4.70 -6.68 4.77
CA ALA A 220 6.07 -7.17 4.73
C ALA A 220 6.66 -7.27 6.14
N GLU A 221 7.46 -8.31 6.38
CA GLU A 221 8.20 -8.51 7.64
C GLU A 221 7.32 -8.56 8.91
N SER A 222 6.01 -8.82 8.78
CA SER A 222 5.08 -8.85 9.93
C SER A 222 5.53 -9.81 11.04
N MET A 223 6.05 -10.99 10.67
CA MET A 223 6.59 -11.97 11.62
C MET A 223 7.87 -11.46 12.32
N ALA A 224 8.79 -10.86 11.56
CA ALA A 224 9.99 -10.24 12.12
C ALA A 224 9.65 -9.09 13.09
N LYS A 225 8.70 -8.23 12.73
CA LYS A 225 8.24 -7.13 13.59
C LYS A 225 7.53 -7.63 14.85
N ALA A 226 6.74 -8.71 14.76
CA ALA A 226 6.13 -9.34 15.94
C ALA A 226 7.19 -9.84 16.93
N PHE A 227 8.29 -10.40 16.44
CA PHE A 227 9.43 -10.81 17.25
C PHE A 227 10.13 -9.61 17.91
N ASP A 228 10.37 -8.52 17.16
CA ASP A 228 10.96 -7.30 17.71
C ASP A 228 10.04 -6.65 18.77
N ILE A 229 8.72 -6.67 18.57
CA ILE A 229 7.71 -6.18 19.52
C ILE A 229 7.72 -7.00 20.82
N ALA A 230 8.00 -8.30 20.75
CA ALA A 230 8.18 -9.12 21.94
C ALA A 230 9.36 -8.64 22.80
N ASN A 231 10.40 -8.05 22.18
CA ASN A 231 11.52 -7.37 22.85
C ASN A 231 12.14 -8.18 24.02
N GLY A 232 12.31 -9.49 23.82
CA GLY A 232 12.86 -10.39 24.84
C GLY A 232 11.91 -10.73 26.00
N ASN A 233 10.66 -10.25 25.99
CA ASN A 233 9.65 -10.65 26.96
C ASN A 233 9.29 -12.13 26.75
N LEU A 234 9.58 -12.96 27.76
CA LEU A 234 9.44 -14.40 27.67
C LEU A 234 7.98 -14.85 27.47
N ASP A 235 7.01 -14.14 28.04
CA ASP A 235 5.59 -14.47 27.87
C ASP A 235 5.11 -14.23 26.44
N LEU A 236 5.59 -13.16 25.80
CA LEU A 236 5.29 -12.86 24.40
C LEU A 236 6.02 -13.82 23.45
N LEU A 237 7.26 -14.19 23.76
CA LEU A 237 7.99 -15.18 22.97
C LEU A 237 7.33 -16.56 23.05
N ARG A 238 6.77 -16.95 24.20
CA ARG A 238 5.98 -18.19 24.36
C ARG A 238 4.72 -18.20 23.51
N LEU A 239 4.13 -17.02 23.24
CA LEU A 239 3.03 -16.90 22.31
C LEU A 239 3.50 -16.96 20.85
N TYR A 240 4.59 -16.25 20.53
CA TYR A 240 5.12 -16.10 19.19
C TYR A 240 5.67 -17.41 18.60
N VAL A 241 6.57 -18.10 19.32
CA VAL A 241 7.32 -19.26 18.82
C VAL A 241 6.43 -20.38 18.25
N PRO A 242 5.43 -20.90 18.97
CA PRO A 242 4.60 -21.99 18.44
C PRO A 242 3.79 -21.56 17.21
N ARG A 243 3.33 -20.30 17.17
CA ARG A 243 2.59 -19.74 16.02
C ARG A 243 3.51 -19.58 14.80
N ALA A 244 4.71 -19.04 15.02
CA ALA A 244 5.74 -18.92 14.00
C ALA A 244 6.13 -20.28 13.41
N MET A 245 6.31 -21.30 14.27
CA MET A 245 6.58 -22.67 13.83
C MET A 245 5.48 -23.25 12.94
N ALA A 246 4.21 -23.03 13.30
CA ALA A 246 3.08 -23.47 12.48
C ALA A 246 3.03 -22.74 11.13
N LEU A 247 3.27 -21.43 11.14
CA LEU A 247 3.22 -20.60 9.94
C LEU A 247 4.35 -20.86 8.96
N ILE A 248 5.59 -21.07 9.42
CA ILE A 248 6.71 -21.40 8.51
C ILE A 248 6.54 -22.78 7.89
N ALA A 249 5.92 -23.72 8.61
CA ALA A 249 5.57 -25.03 8.07
C ALA A 249 4.45 -24.96 7.04
N ALA A 250 3.43 -24.12 7.28
CA ALA A 250 2.30 -23.94 6.36
C ALA A 250 2.63 -23.08 5.13
N PHE A 251 3.48 -22.07 5.29
CA PHE A 251 3.84 -21.10 4.26
C PHE A 251 5.37 -20.93 4.12
N PRO A 252 6.12 -21.96 3.68
CA PRO A 252 7.58 -21.87 3.56
C PRO A 252 8.06 -20.75 2.63
N SER A 253 7.25 -20.37 1.63
CA SER A 253 7.56 -19.27 0.71
C SER A 253 7.61 -17.89 1.39
N ARG A 254 7.13 -17.78 2.64
CA ARG A 254 7.17 -16.56 3.46
C ARG A 254 8.36 -16.52 4.40
N ALA A 255 9.34 -17.42 4.26
CA ALA A 255 10.50 -17.46 5.15
C ALA A 255 11.27 -16.14 5.26
N SER A 256 11.25 -15.30 4.22
CA SER A 256 11.86 -13.96 4.24
C SER A 256 11.17 -12.98 5.20
N ASP A 257 9.92 -13.23 5.58
CA ASP A 257 9.15 -12.35 6.48
C ASP A 257 9.45 -12.63 7.96
N PHE A 258 10.12 -13.74 8.26
CA PHE A 258 10.49 -14.18 9.60
C PHE A 258 11.80 -13.52 10.09
N PRO A 259 12.05 -13.48 11.41
CA PRO A 259 13.32 -13.03 11.95
C PRO A 259 14.50 -13.82 11.38
N ALA A 260 15.64 -13.16 11.21
CA ALA A 260 16.85 -13.81 10.73
C ALA A 260 17.26 -14.97 11.66
N PRO A 261 17.69 -16.13 11.13
CA PRO A 261 18.11 -17.27 11.95
C PRO A 261 19.14 -16.92 13.04
N ASP A 262 20.08 -16.02 12.74
CA ASP A 262 21.10 -15.59 13.70
C ASP A 262 20.51 -14.75 14.85
N GLN A 263 19.51 -13.92 14.58
CA GLN A 263 18.79 -13.15 15.61
C GLN A 263 18.06 -14.09 16.58
N LEU A 264 17.40 -15.13 16.05
CA LEU A 264 16.70 -16.14 16.85
C LEU A 264 17.65 -16.92 17.76
N ARG A 265 18.84 -17.31 17.25
CA ARG A 265 19.87 -18.00 18.03
C ARG A 265 20.44 -17.09 19.13
N ALA A 266 20.74 -15.84 18.80
CA ALA A 266 21.26 -14.87 19.77
C ALA A 266 20.31 -14.68 20.97
N VAL A 267 19.01 -14.57 20.71
CA VAL A 267 18.00 -14.47 21.79
C VAL A 267 17.89 -15.77 22.58
N ALA A 268 17.96 -16.93 21.92
CA ALA A 268 17.95 -18.23 22.61
C ALA A 268 19.12 -18.42 23.58
N GLU A 269 20.27 -17.80 23.29
CA GLU A 269 21.49 -17.84 24.11
C GLU A 269 21.51 -16.79 25.23
N SER A 270 20.78 -15.68 25.06
CA SER A 270 20.81 -14.52 25.95
C SER A 270 19.47 -14.25 26.65
N LEU A 271 18.67 -15.30 26.88
CA LEU A 271 17.39 -15.17 27.60
C LEU A 271 17.62 -14.54 28.98
N PRO A 272 16.89 -13.46 29.32
CA PRO A 272 17.03 -12.80 30.61
C PRO A 272 16.61 -13.73 31.75
N ALA A 273 17.23 -13.56 32.92
CA ALA A 273 16.76 -14.21 34.15
C ALA A 273 15.31 -13.82 34.42
N SER A 274 14.47 -14.80 34.68
CA SER A 274 13.02 -14.64 34.87
C SER A 274 12.51 -15.59 35.95
N ASP A 275 11.36 -15.26 36.51
CA ASP A 275 10.63 -16.09 37.47
C ASP A 275 10.01 -17.35 36.83
N LEU A 276 10.13 -17.52 35.50
CA LEU A 276 9.67 -18.72 34.82
C LEU A 276 10.47 -19.96 35.27
N PRO A 277 9.81 -21.14 35.42
CA PRO A 277 10.52 -22.37 35.73
C PRO A 277 11.62 -22.70 34.71
N ALA A 278 12.74 -23.25 35.17
CA ALA A 278 13.91 -23.52 34.33
C ALA A 278 13.60 -24.40 33.10
N HIS A 279 12.68 -25.36 33.22
CA HIS A 279 12.26 -26.19 32.09
C HIS A 279 11.51 -25.38 31.02
N VAL A 280 10.69 -24.41 31.41
CA VAL A 280 9.96 -23.54 30.46
C VAL A 280 10.94 -22.63 29.71
N GLN A 281 11.97 -22.13 30.40
CA GLN A 281 13.02 -21.33 29.75
C GLN A 281 13.85 -22.17 28.77
N ALA A 282 14.17 -23.41 29.14
CA ALA A 282 14.85 -24.36 28.26
C ALA A 282 14.01 -24.68 27.01
N ASP A 283 12.73 -25.00 27.19
CA ASP A 283 11.80 -25.28 26.09
C ASP A 283 11.68 -24.09 25.14
N LEU A 284 11.64 -22.86 25.67
CA LEU A 284 11.59 -21.65 24.85
C LEU A 284 12.89 -21.45 24.05
N SER A 285 14.04 -21.63 24.69
CA SER A 285 15.36 -21.56 24.06
C SER A 285 15.47 -22.58 22.92
N ASP A 286 15.02 -23.81 23.15
CA ASP A 286 14.99 -24.86 22.13
C ASP A 286 14.00 -24.57 21.01
N GLY A 287 12.83 -24.00 21.33
CA GLY A 287 11.85 -23.54 20.35
C GLY A 287 12.40 -22.45 19.44
N LEU A 288 13.14 -21.47 19.98
CA LEU A 288 13.81 -20.44 19.18
C LEU A 288 14.89 -21.02 18.26
N ARG A 289 15.70 -21.97 18.75
CA ARG A 289 16.68 -22.69 17.92
C ARG A 289 16.02 -23.53 16.83
N ALA A 290 14.89 -24.17 17.14
CA ALA A 290 14.12 -24.93 16.17
C ALA A 290 13.56 -24.02 15.06
N LEU A 291 12.98 -22.87 15.43
CA LEU A 291 12.50 -21.88 14.49
C LEU A 291 13.61 -21.37 13.58
N ALA A 292 14.79 -21.07 14.14
CA ALA A 292 15.95 -20.65 13.35
C ALA A 292 16.32 -21.67 12.25
N ARG A 293 16.34 -22.96 12.60
CA ARG A 293 16.60 -24.05 11.64
C ARG A 293 15.50 -24.16 10.58
N SER A 294 14.23 -24.02 10.96
CA SER A 294 13.10 -24.09 10.03
C SER A 294 13.11 -22.93 9.03
N VAL A 295 13.39 -21.71 9.49
CA VAL A 295 13.52 -20.53 8.63
C VAL A 295 14.72 -20.69 7.68
N GLU A 296 15.87 -21.11 8.18
CA GLU A 296 17.07 -21.38 7.38
C GLU A 296 16.83 -22.45 6.31
N ALA A 297 16.15 -23.55 6.66
CA ALA A 297 15.78 -24.59 5.70
C ALA A 297 14.85 -24.07 4.61
N ALA A 298 13.89 -23.21 4.97
CA ALA A 298 12.95 -22.61 4.02
C ALA A 298 13.58 -21.52 3.14
N LEU A 299 14.64 -20.85 3.61
CA LEU A 299 15.44 -19.88 2.84
C LEU A 299 16.48 -20.53 1.90
N GLY A 300 16.64 -21.86 1.95
CA GLY A 300 17.66 -22.63 1.21
C GLY A 300 17.71 -22.39 -0.31
N PRO A 301 18.80 -22.84 -0.98
CA PRO A 301 19.15 -22.39 -2.32
C PRO A 301 18.02 -22.67 -3.32
N ARG A 302 17.44 -21.58 -3.82
CA ARG A 302 16.41 -21.49 -4.86
C ARG A 302 16.49 -22.69 -5.81
N ALA A 303 15.52 -23.60 -5.68
CA ALA A 303 15.40 -24.75 -6.56
C ALA A 303 15.50 -24.28 -8.01
N VAL A 304 16.44 -24.87 -8.73
CA VAL A 304 16.60 -24.78 -10.18
C VAL A 304 15.21 -24.86 -10.80
N SER A 305 14.84 -23.81 -11.54
CA SER A 305 13.69 -23.83 -12.43
C SER A 305 13.91 -25.01 -13.37
N VAL A 306 13.25 -26.14 -13.09
CA VAL A 306 13.08 -27.20 -14.08
C VAL A 306 12.22 -26.57 -15.16
N VAL A 307 12.89 -26.04 -16.19
CA VAL A 307 12.27 -25.77 -17.47
C VAL A 307 11.63 -27.09 -17.89
N PRO A 308 10.31 -27.15 -18.12
CA PRO A 308 9.73 -28.34 -18.73
C PRO A 308 10.40 -28.47 -20.10
N GLU A 309 11.14 -29.57 -20.30
CA GLU A 309 11.58 -29.97 -21.63
C GLU A 309 10.34 -29.95 -22.53
N THR A 310 10.32 -28.98 -23.45
CA THR A 310 9.35 -28.96 -24.52
C THR A 310 9.71 -30.12 -25.44
N PRO A 311 8.85 -31.14 -25.62
CA PRO A 311 9.20 -32.26 -26.48
C PRO A 311 9.36 -31.75 -27.91
N LEU A 312 10.56 -31.96 -28.46
CA LEU A 312 10.92 -31.76 -29.84
C LEU A 312 9.87 -32.42 -30.74
N HIS A 313 9.04 -31.62 -31.40
CA HIS A 313 8.21 -32.07 -32.50
C HIS A 313 9.13 -32.59 -33.62
N ALA A 314 9.13 -33.92 -33.78
CA ALA A 314 9.67 -34.60 -34.93
C ALA A 314 9.01 -34.07 -36.20
N LYS A 315 9.81 -33.40 -37.05
CA LYS A 315 9.42 -33.13 -38.44
C LYS A 315 9.40 -34.46 -39.20
N SER A 316 8.21 -34.99 -39.42
CA SER A 316 7.98 -36.02 -40.44
C SER A 316 8.12 -35.38 -41.81
N THR A 317 9.14 -35.78 -42.56
CA THR A 317 9.25 -35.59 -44.01
C THR A 317 8.10 -36.30 -44.72
N PRO A 318 7.36 -35.64 -45.65
CA PRO A 318 6.50 -36.35 -46.57
C PRO A 318 7.34 -36.90 -47.72
N ARG A 319 7.19 -38.21 -47.95
CA ARG A 319 7.79 -38.95 -49.06
C ARG A 319 6.81 -38.93 -50.25
N THR A 320 7.35 -38.56 -51.41
CA THR A 320 6.99 -39.00 -52.79
C THR A 320 5.59 -38.73 -53.35
N ALA A 321 5.53 -38.01 -54.47
CA ALA A 321 5.54 -38.55 -55.84
C ALA A 321 5.85 -37.43 -56.85
#